data_AF-A0A7S2N3P1-F1
#
_entry.id   AF-A0A7S2N3P1-F1
#
_cell.length_a   1.000
_cell.length_b   1.000
_cell.length_c   1.000
_cell.angle_alpha   90.00
_cell.angle_beta   90.00
_cell.angle_gamma   90.00
#
_symmetry.space_group_name_H-M   'P 1'
#
loop_
_entity.id
_entity.type
_entity.pdbx_description
1 polymer ?
#
loop_
_entity_poly.entity_id
_entity_poly.type
_entity_poly.pdbx_seq_one_letter_code
_entity_poly.pdbx_strand_id
1 'polypeptide(L)'
;ARAPAKAVAVSPVLREPRELSHQVLMHKGANGQHTFNAQSMCQFIFTGEFFQRCCLEMPTRWHALGRRQPYINPRTGVQVNPAQTTRNSWRLETLIGDAIDLASTACGFMVKRDEEWAYMKHPHGMYNTVEATFRLHNLHYRWILHHGGVFQDGLCVDKGHHGCEISPLVSYAGEDLEGLCSP
;
A
#
# COMPACT_ATOMS: atom_id res chain seq x y z
N ALA A 1 -19.86 -28.04 30.79
CA ALA A 1 -18.57 -27.38 31.09
C ALA A 1 -17.97 -26.85 29.78
N ARG A 2 -17.76 -25.54 29.65
CA ARG A 2 -17.14 -24.94 28.46
C ARG A 2 -15.63 -25.18 28.57
N ALA A 3 -15.02 -25.84 27.59
CA ALA A 3 -13.58 -26.10 27.60
C ALA A 3 -12.81 -24.76 27.73
N PRO A 4 -11.71 -24.71 28.50
CA PRO A 4 -10.93 -23.48 28.63
C PRO A 4 -10.39 -23.08 27.26
N ALA A 5 -10.62 -21.82 26.86
CA ALA A 5 -10.08 -21.27 25.63
C ALA A 5 -8.56 -21.36 25.69
N LYS A 6 -7.96 -22.20 24.84
CA LYS A 6 -6.51 -22.22 24.64
C LYS A 6 -6.15 -20.91 23.94
N ALA A 7 -5.53 -19.99 24.66
CA ALA A 7 -4.88 -18.84 24.06
C ALA A 7 -3.69 -19.37 23.26
N VAL A 8 -3.81 -19.40 21.94
CA VAL A 8 -2.67 -19.62 21.05
C VAL A 8 -2.01 -18.25 20.90
N ALA A 9 -0.79 -18.10 21.42
CA ALA A 9 0.05 -16.97 21.06
C ALA A 9 0.38 -17.12 19.57
N VAL A 10 -0.28 -16.34 18.73
CA VAL A 10 -0.01 -16.35 17.29
C VAL A 10 1.06 -15.28 17.04
N SER A 11 2.22 -15.69 16.54
CA SER A 11 3.24 -14.74 16.09
C SER A 11 2.66 -13.84 14.99
N PRO A 12 2.99 -12.54 15.00
CA PRO A 12 2.52 -11.63 13.96
C PRO A 12 3.05 -12.09 12.61
N VAL A 13 2.23 -11.87 11.58
CA VAL A 13 2.53 -12.33 10.23
C VAL A 13 1.99 -11.34 9.22
N LEU A 14 2.79 -11.03 8.20
CA LEU A 14 2.35 -10.33 7.01
C LEU A 14 2.42 -11.30 5.83
N ARG A 15 1.35 -11.34 5.03
CA ARG A 15 1.25 -12.21 3.85
C ARG A 15 0.83 -11.39 2.64
N GLU A 16 1.47 -11.64 1.51
CA GLU A 16 1.06 -10.99 0.27
C GLU A 16 -0.29 -11.54 -0.18
N PRO A 17 -1.19 -10.71 -0.73
CA PRO A 17 -2.50 -11.17 -1.19
C PRO A 17 -2.43 -12.33 -2.19
N ARG A 18 -1.36 -12.40 -3.00
CA ARG A 18 -1.14 -13.46 -4.00
C ARG A 18 -0.85 -14.84 -3.41
N GLU A 19 -0.48 -14.91 -2.13
CA GLU A 19 -0.23 -16.16 -1.39
C GLU A 19 -1.50 -16.70 -0.72
N LEU A 20 -2.58 -15.92 -0.70
CA LEU A 20 -3.82 -16.25 -0.01
C LEU A 20 -4.87 -16.76 -1.00
N SER A 21 -5.71 -17.70 -0.53
CA SER A 21 -6.83 -18.18 -1.32
C SER A 21 -7.91 -17.10 -1.45
N HIS A 22 -8.71 -17.17 -2.52
CA HIS A 22 -9.84 -16.25 -2.71
C HIS A 22 -10.83 -16.30 -1.53
N GLN A 23 -11.04 -17.49 -0.95
CA GLN A 23 -11.90 -17.65 0.22
C GLN A 23 -11.39 -16.84 1.42
N VAL A 24 -10.07 -16.83 1.67
CA VAL A 24 -9.46 -16.03 2.75
C VAL A 24 -9.63 -14.55 2.48
N LEU A 25 -9.32 -14.09 1.26
CA LEU A 25 -9.42 -12.68 0.88
C LEU A 25 -10.86 -12.13 0.95
N MET A 26 -11.84 -12.96 0.60
CA MET A 26 -13.25 -12.56 0.58
C MET A 26 -13.99 -12.88 1.87
N HIS A 27 -13.32 -13.47 2.87
CA HIS A 27 -13.95 -13.81 4.13
C HIS A 27 -14.39 -12.54 4.88
N LYS A 28 -15.67 -12.51 5.27
CA LYS A 28 -16.28 -11.42 6.02
C LYS A 28 -16.73 -11.89 7.40
N GLY A 29 -16.56 -11.00 8.39
CA GLY A 29 -17.05 -11.21 9.74
C GLY A 29 -18.54 -10.89 9.88
N ALA A 30 -19.07 -11.07 11.10
CA ALA A 30 -20.48 -10.84 11.40
C ALA A 30 -20.95 -9.39 11.16
N ASN A 31 -20.03 -8.42 11.20
CA ASN A 31 -20.30 -7.00 10.92
C ASN A 31 -20.31 -6.65 9.42
N GLY A 32 -20.16 -7.64 8.53
CA GLY A 32 -20.10 -7.44 7.08
C GLY A 32 -18.77 -6.90 6.53
N GLN A 33 -17.80 -6.63 7.40
CA GLN A 33 -16.44 -6.23 7.00
C GLN A 33 -15.56 -7.44 6.71
N HIS A 34 -14.51 -7.25 5.92
CA HIS A 34 -13.49 -8.30 5.72
C HIS A 34 -12.82 -8.64 7.06
N THR A 35 -12.66 -9.93 7.33
CA THR A 35 -11.98 -10.41 8.53
C THR A 35 -10.50 -10.01 8.52
N PHE A 36 -9.89 -9.99 7.32
CA PHE A 36 -8.54 -9.48 7.08
C PHE A 36 -8.63 -8.10 6.42
N ASN A 37 -8.96 -7.08 7.21
CA ASN A 37 -9.12 -5.69 6.75
C ASN A 37 -7.88 -4.80 7.01
N ALA A 38 -6.87 -5.30 7.73
CA ALA A 38 -5.59 -4.62 7.92
C ALA A 38 -4.69 -4.83 6.69
N GLN A 39 -4.56 -3.80 5.85
CA GLN A 39 -3.70 -3.82 4.66
C GLN A 39 -2.37 -3.13 4.93
N SER A 40 -1.27 -3.75 4.52
CA SER A 40 0.05 -3.10 4.57
C SER A 40 0.17 -2.06 3.45
N MET A 41 0.62 -0.87 3.82
CA MET A 41 1.01 0.19 2.88
C MET A 41 2.53 0.17 2.58
N CYS A 42 3.22 -0.92 2.97
CA CYS A 42 4.68 -1.05 2.91
C CYS A 42 5.44 0.04 3.70
N GLN A 43 4.84 0.55 4.77
CA GLN A 43 5.47 1.47 5.72
C GLN A 43 5.69 0.72 7.03
N PHE A 44 6.96 0.65 7.48
CA PHE A 44 7.36 -0.10 8.65
C PHE A 44 8.25 0.76 9.54
N ILE A 45 8.11 0.58 10.86
CA ILE A 45 8.99 1.17 11.86
C ILE A 45 9.62 0.01 12.62
N PHE A 46 10.95 0.01 12.68
CA PHE A 46 11.73 -1.00 13.39
C PHE A 46 12.59 -0.33 14.46
N THR A 47 12.71 -0.96 15.62
CA THR A 47 13.74 -0.56 16.58
C THR A 47 15.12 -0.92 16.02
N GLY A 48 16.16 -0.19 16.43
CA GLY A 48 17.52 -0.47 15.97
C GLY A 48 17.97 -1.90 16.29
N GLU A 49 17.65 -2.39 17.49
CA GLU A 49 17.93 -3.76 17.92
C GLU A 49 17.22 -4.80 17.03
N PHE A 50 15.93 -4.59 16.75
CA PHE A 50 15.17 -5.49 15.89
C PHE A 50 15.73 -5.49 14.46
N PHE A 51 16.08 -4.32 13.92
CA PHE A 51 16.69 -4.20 12.61
C PHE A 51 18.03 -4.95 12.53
N GLN A 52 18.91 -4.79 13.53
CA GLN A 52 20.17 -5.54 13.61
C GLN A 52 19.92 -7.04 13.63
N ARG A 53 18.92 -7.51 14.38
CA ARG A 53 18.54 -8.92 14.39
C ARG A 53 18.05 -9.38 13.02
N CYS A 54 17.23 -8.60 12.33
CA CYS A 54 16.81 -8.89 10.96
C CYS A 54 18.02 -9.04 10.02
N CYS A 55 19.05 -8.20 10.12
CA CYS A 55 20.25 -8.35 9.30
C CYS A 55 20.99 -9.68 9.49
N LEU A 56 20.88 -10.30 10.66
CA LEU A 56 21.56 -11.55 11.01
C LEU A 56 20.67 -12.79 10.79
N GLU A 57 19.36 -12.65 11.03
CA GLU A 57 18.44 -13.78 11.18
C GLU A 57 17.34 -13.80 10.10
N MET A 58 17.26 -12.81 9.21
CA MET A 58 16.20 -12.76 8.20
C MET A 58 16.25 -14.02 7.32
N PRO A 59 15.16 -14.81 7.27
CA PRO A 59 15.14 -16.02 6.48
C PRO A 59 15.22 -15.65 4.99
N THR A 60 16.03 -16.39 4.23
CA THR A 60 15.99 -16.29 2.77
C THR A 60 14.75 -17.02 2.25
N ARG A 61 13.61 -16.32 2.27
CA ARG A 61 12.35 -16.80 1.67
C ARG A 61 12.19 -16.22 0.27
N TRP A 62 12.20 -17.10 -0.74
CA TRP A 62 11.98 -16.70 -2.12
C TRP A 62 10.50 -16.73 -2.49
N HIS A 63 9.99 -15.60 -2.94
CA HIS A 63 8.65 -15.46 -3.46
C HIS A 63 8.68 -15.52 -4.98
N ALA A 64 8.10 -16.58 -5.55
CA ALA A 64 8.14 -16.84 -6.98
C ALA A 64 7.00 -16.12 -7.72
N LEU A 65 7.38 -15.27 -8.68
CA LEU A 65 6.47 -14.53 -9.55
C LEU A 65 6.58 -15.00 -10.98
N GLY A 66 5.53 -15.61 -11.50
CA GLY A 66 5.45 -15.97 -12.90
C GLY A 66 5.51 -14.72 -13.78
N ARG A 67 6.47 -14.65 -14.70
CA ARG A 67 6.64 -13.55 -15.66
C ARG A 67 6.59 -14.07 -17.10
N ARG A 68 6.08 -13.21 -17.98
CA ARG A 68 6.23 -13.32 -19.42
C ARG A 68 7.52 -12.61 -19.79
N GLN A 69 8.52 -13.36 -20.24
CA GLN A 69 9.83 -12.80 -20.58
C GLN A 69 10.15 -13.13 -22.05
N PRO A 70 10.34 -12.12 -22.92
CA PRO A 70 10.96 -12.32 -24.22
C PRO A 70 12.32 -13.02 -24.06
N TYR A 71 12.62 -13.98 -24.94
CA TYR A 71 13.87 -14.75 -24.88
C TYR A 71 14.39 -15.09 -26.27
N ILE A 72 15.66 -15.45 -26.37
CA ILE A 72 16.24 -15.99 -27.61
C ILE A 72 16.09 -17.50 -27.61
N ASN A 73 15.50 -18.06 -28.66
CA ASN A 73 15.41 -19.51 -28.80
C ASN A 73 16.82 -20.08 -29.03
N PRO A 74 17.34 -20.94 -28.15
CA PRO A 74 18.73 -21.40 -28.22
C PRO A 74 19.01 -22.32 -29.42
N ARG A 75 17.97 -22.89 -30.05
CA ARG A 75 18.13 -23.75 -31.23
C ARG A 75 18.17 -22.95 -32.53
N THR A 76 17.44 -21.84 -32.59
CA THR A 76 17.29 -21.06 -33.84
C THR A 76 18.00 -19.71 -33.81
N GLY A 77 18.40 -19.22 -32.63
CA GLY A 77 18.95 -17.87 -32.45
C GLY A 77 17.93 -16.74 -32.59
N VAL A 78 16.65 -17.06 -32.79
CA VAL A 78 15.59 -16.06 -33.06
C VAL A 78 14.94 -15.59 -31.76
N GLN A 79 14.64 -14.29 -31.67
CA GLN A 79 13.88 -13.72 -30.57
C GLN A 79 12.42 -14.20 -30.59
N VAL A 80 11.96 -14.69 -29.45
CA VAL A 80 10.59 -15.12 -29.22
C VAL A 80 9.92 -14.16 -28.24
N ASN A 81 8.77 -13.63 -28.65
CA ASN A 81 7.87 -12.86 -27.79
C ASN A 81 6.66 -13.75 -27.44
N PRO A 82 6.60 -14.37 -26.25
CA PRO A 82 5.53 -15.30 -25.88
C PRO A 82 4.14 -14.66 -25.89
N ALA A 83 3.06 -15.43 -25.89
CA ALA A 83 1.71 -14.89 -25.75
C ALA A 83 1.51 -14.20 -24.38
N GLN A 84 0.53 -13.30 -24.27
CA GLN A 84 0.27 -12.53 -23.04
C GLN A 84 -0.07 -13.42 -21.82
N THR A 85 -0.68 -14.57 -22.09
CA THR A 85 -1.07 -15.58 -21.09
C THR A 85 0.11 -16.46 -20.65
N THR A 86 1.20 -16.49 -21.43
CA THR A 86 2.35 -17.33 -21.11
C THR A 86 3.10 -16.82 -19.87
N ARG A 87 3.56 -17.75 -19.04
CA ARG A 87 4.46 -17.53 -17.91
C ARG A 87 5.67 -18.44 -18.08
N ASN A 88 6.63 -18.01 -18.90
CA ASN A 88 7.79 -18.81 -19.29
C ASN A 88 9.03 -18.58 -18.39
N SER A 89 8.88 -17.80 -17.33
CA SER A 89 9.96 -17.49 -16.40
C SER A 89 9.42 -17.22 -15.00
N TRP A 90 10.30 -17.36 -14.00
CA TRP A 90 10.03 -17.00 -12.63
C TRP A 90 10.98 -15.89 -12.22
N ARG A 91 10.45 -14.84 -11.61
CA ARG A 91 11.23 -13.85 -10.86
C ARG A 91 11.14 -14.23 -9.38
N LEU A 92 12.28 -14.41 -8.73
CA LEU A 92 12.36 -14.64 -7.30
C LEU A 92 12.64 -13.31 -6.61
N GLU A 93 11.80 -12.94 -5.64
CA GLU A 93 11.94 -11.72 -4.85
C GLU A 93 11.91 -12.09 -3.36
N THR A 94 12.68 -11.40 -2.52
CA THR A 94 12.48 -11.39 -1.06
C THR A 94 11.57 -10.21 -0.70
N LEU A 95 10.82 -10.32 0.40
CA LEU A 95 9.90 -9.27 0.81
C LEU A 95 10.27 -8.74 2.19
N ILE A 96 10.31 -7.42 2.34
CA ILE A 96 10.59 -6.79 3.65
C ILE A 96 9.57 -7.20 4.72
N GLY A 97 8.34 -7.55 4.31
CA GLY A 97 7.29 -8.06 5.19
C GLY A 97 7.63 -9.38 5.87
N ASP A 98 8.54 -10.19 5.32
CA ASP A 98 9.00 -11.42 5.97
C ASP A 98 9.76 -11.14 7.28
N ALA A 99 10.25 -9.92 7.47
CA ALA A 99 10.85 -9.50 8.74
C ALA A 99 9.86 -9.60 9.91
N ILE A 100 8.55 -9.42 9.65
CA ILE A 100 7.50 -9.49 10.68
C ILE A 100 7.43 -10.88 11.33
N ASP A 101 7.78 -11.95 10.58
CA ASP A 101 7.82 -13.31 11.13
C ASP A 101 8.86 -13.46 12.26
N LEU A 102 9.87 -12.57 12.32
CA LEU A 102 10.84 -12.54 13.41
C LEU A 102 10.32 -11.79 14.65
N ALA A 103 9.32 -10.92 14.51
CA ALA A 103 8.85 -10.08 15.61
C ALA A 103 8.13 -10.91 16.68
N SER A 104 8.52 -10.72 17.94
CA SER A 104 7.76 -11.28 19.08
C SER A 104 6.41 -10.58 19.25
N THR A 105 6.35 -9.31 18.88
CA THR A 105 5.17 -8.45 18.95
C THR A 105 5.19 -7.48 17.77
N ALA A 106 4.04 -7.26 17.14
CA ALA A 106 3.87 -6.23 16.13
C ALA A 106 2.61 -5.41 16.45
N CYS A 107 2.68 -4.10 16.21
CA CYS A 107 1.54 -3.20 16.30
C CYS A 107 1.25 -2.66 14.90
N GLY A 108 -0.04 -2.64 14.52
CA GLY A 108 -0.50 -1.98 13.31
C GLY A 108 -1.05 -0.60 13.66
N PHE A 109 -0.61 0.43 12.93
CA PHE A 109 -1.19 1.76 13.02
C PHE A 109 -2.13 1.99 11.84
N MET A 110 -3.44 2.00 12.13
CA MET A 110 -4.46 2.22 11.10
C MET A 110 -4.64 3.71 10.85
N VAL A 111 -4.62 4.09 9.59
CA VAL A 111 -4.77 5.49 9.15
C VAL A 111 -5.90 5.65 8.14
N LYS A 112 -6.32 6.90 7.93
CA LYS A 112 -7.31 7.19 6.88
C LYS A 112 -6.63 7.16 5.52
N ARG A 113 -7.19 6.36 4.60
CA ARG A 113 -6.63 6.16 3.26
C ARG A 113 -6.55 7.45 2.45
N ASP A 114 -7.54 8.32 2.59
CA ASP A 114 -7.62 9.61 1.89
C ASP A 114 -6.69 10.68 2.47
N GLU A 115 -6.02 10.42 3.59
CA GLU A 115 -5.03 11.32 4.21
C GLU A 115 -3.60 10.82 3.97
N GLU A 116 -3.37 9.51 3.97
CA GLU A 116 -1.99 8.96 4.04
C GLU A 116 -1.58 8.14 2.79
N TRP A 117 -2.47 7.95 1.81
CA TRP A 117 -2.21 6.98 0.74
C TRP A 117 -2.68 7.38 -0.66
N ALA A 118 -1.72 7.70 -1.53
CA ALA A 118 -1.91 7.93 -2.96
C ALA A 118 -0.92 7.08 -3.77
N TYR A 119 -1.31 5.84 -4.10
CA TYR A 119 -0.44 4.89 -4.79
C TYR A 119 -0.46 5.03 -6.32
N MET A 120 0.72 5.06 -6.92
CA MET A 120 0.93 5.07 -8.37
C MET A 120 1.65 3.78 -8.80
N LYS A 121 1.04 3.06 -9.74
CA LYS A 121 1.55 1.78 -10.26
C LYS A 121 1.31 1.59 -11.74
N HIS A 122 0.23 2.15 -12.28
CA HIS A 122 -0.21 1.89 -13.64
C HIS A 122 -0.26 3.20 -14.44
N PRO A 123 0.03 3.17 -15.76
CA PRO A 123 -0.09 4.38 -16.59
C PRO A 123 -1.55 4.81 -16.78
N HIS A 124 -2.50 3.86 -16.74
CA HIS A 124 -3.94 4.09 -16.93
C HIS A 124 -4.75 3.21 -15.97
N GLY A 125 -6.02 3.56 -15.76
CA GLY A 125 -6.93 2.80 -14.89
C GLY A 125 -6.69 3.07 -13.41
N MET A 126 -6.91 2.09 -12.53
CA MET A 126 -6.69 2.31 -11.09
C MET A 126 -5.20 2.51 -10.77
N TYR A 127 -4.90 3.28 -9.71
CA TYR A 127 -3.53 3.56 -9.26
C TYR A 127 -2.67 4.21 -10.35
N ASN A 128 -3.24 5.15 -11.09
CA ASN A 128 -2.53 5.96 -12.08
C ASN A 128 -2.15 7.34 -11.50
N THR A 129 -1.41 8.13 -12.29
CA THR A 129 -0.97 9.48 -11.91
C THR A 129 -2.14 10.42 -11.65
N VAL A 130 -3.14 10.46 -12.55
CA VAL A 130 -4.35 11.30 -12.40
C VAL A 130 -5.07 11.03 -11.08
N GLU A 131 -5.23 9.75 -10.73
CA GLU A 131 -5.87 9.33 -9.48
C GLU A 131 -5.06 9.69 -8.23
N ALA A 132 -3.72 9.64 -8.31
CA ALA A 132 -2.86 10.01 -7.19
C ALA A 132 -2.83 11.54 -7.00
N THR A 133 -2.67 12.30 -8.07
CA THR A 133 -2.69 13.77 -8.08
C THR A 133 -4.03 14.30 -7.57
N PHE A 134 -5.15 13.74 -8.05
CA PHE A 134 -6.47 14.11 -7.53
C PHE A 134 -6.61 13.87 -6.03
N ARG A 135 -6.12 12.75 -5.50
CA ARG A 135 -6.17 12.48 -4.05
C ARG A 135 -5.40 13.52 -3.25
N LEU A 136 -4.21 13.91 -3.72
CA LEU A 136 -3.40 14.94 -3.08
C LEU A 136 -4.11 16.30 -3.10
N HIS A 137 -4.62 16.72 -4.26
CA HIS A 137 -5.38 17.96 -4.37
C HIS A 137 -6.62 17.94 -3.48
N ASN A 138 -7.35 16.82 -3.43
CA ASN A 138 -8.53 16.69 -2.58
C ASN A 138 -8.19 16.70 -1.08
N LEU A 139 -7.01 16.21 -0.68
CA LEU A 139 -6.51 16.35 0.68
C LEU A 139 -6.28 17.83 1.02
N HIS A 140 -5.51 18.54 0.20
CA HIS A 140 -5.20 19.97 0.41
C HIS A 140 -6.46 20.85 0.34
N TYR A 141 -7.41 20.54 -0.54
CA TYR A 141 -8.71 21.20 -0.62
C TYR A 141 -9.45 21.10 0.72
N ARG A 142 -9.50 19.90 1.32
CA ARG A 142 -10.11 19.71 2.64
C ARG A 142 -9.37 20.48 3.73
N TRP A 143 -8.05 20.54 3.70
CA TRP A 143 -7.27 21.34 4.66
C TRP A 143 -7.61 22.83 4.56
N ILE A 144 -7.65 23.39 3.35
CA ILE A 144 -8.02 24.80 3.12
C ILE A 144 -9.42 25.09 3.65
N LEU A 145 -10.41 24.24 3.31
CA LEU A 145 -11.78 24.40 3.79
C LEU A 145 -11.88 24.30 5.32
N HIS A 146 -11.14 23.36 5.92
CA HIS A 146 -11.11 23.16 7.38
C HIS A 146 -10.64 24.43 8.10
N HIS A 147 -9.72 25.19 7.49
CA HIS A 147 -9.19 26.45 8.02
C HIS A 147 -9.94 27.70 7.54
N GLY A 148 -11.17 27.53 7.03
CA GLY A 148 -12.06 28.62 6.65
C GLY A 148 -11.79 29.24 5.28
N GLY A 149 -10.91 28.63 4.48
CA GLY A 149 -10.69 29.05 3.11
C GLY A 149 -11.87 28.77 2.20
N VAL A 150 -11.99 29.59 1.15
CA VAL A 150 -13.08 29.54 0.18
C VAL A 150 -12.54 29.43 -1.23
N PHE A 151 -13.19 28.61 -2.05
CA PHE A 151 -12.93 28.53 -3.47
C PHE A 151 -14.01 29.32 -4.21
N GLN A 152 -13.59 30.29 -5.03
CA GLN A 152 -14.50 31.18 -5.76
C GLN A 152 -15.36 30.40 -6.75
N ASP A 153 -16.54 30.93 -7.06
CA ASP A 153 -17.48 30.38 -8.05
C ASP A 153 -17.88 28.90 -7.83
N GLY A 154 -17.75 28.41 -6.60
CA GLY A 154 -18.04 27.01 -6.28
C GLY A 154 -17.06 26.02 -6.90
N LEU A 155 -15.86 26.49 -7.29
CA LEU A 155 -14.81 25.63 -7.81
C LEU A 155 -14.44 24.54 -6.79
N CYS A 156 -14.32 23.31 -7.28
CA CYS A 156 -13.89 22.17 -6.50
C CYS A 156 -12.77 21.42 -7.23
N VAL A 157 -11.99 20.66 -6.47
CA VAL A 157 -10.93 19.83 -7.05
C VAL A 157 -11.54 18.73 -7.90
N ASP A 158 -10.97 18.51 -9.09
CA ASP A 158 -11.35 17.45 -10.02
C ASP A 158 -10.14 16.68 -10.57
N LYS A 159 -10.42 15.64 -11.35
CA LYS A 159 -9.40 14.78 -11.98
C LYS A 159 -8.84 15.36 -13.28
N GLY A 160 -9.18 16.60 -13.62
CA GLY A 160 -8.83 17.26 -14.87
C GLY A 160 -7.92 18.44 -14.64
N HIS A 161 -8.52 19.61 -14.42
CA HIS A 161 -7.82 20.89 -14.52
C HIS A 161 -7.82 21.68 -13.20
N HIS A 162 -8.76 21.40 -12.30
CA HIS A 162 -8.89 22.14 -11.05
C HIS A 162 -8.21 21.37 -9.92
N GLY A 163 -7.08 21.90 -9.45
CA GLY A 163 -6.32 21.36 -8.33
C GLY A 163 -5.86 22.48 -7.41
N CYS A 164 -5.57 22.13 -6.16
CA CYS A 164 -4.90 23.01 -5.20
C CYS A 164 -3.77 22.26 -4.53
N GLU A 165 -2.66 22.93 -4.26
CA GLU A 165 -1.49 22.31 -3.67
C GLU A 165 -0.95 23.18 -2.54
N ILE A 166 -0.72 22.55 -1.39
CA ILE A 166 0.00 23.14 -0.27
C ILE A 166 1.38 22.49 -0.26
N SER A 167 2.42 23.31 -0.28
CA SER A 167 3.79 22.82 -0.13
C SER A 167 3.96 22.21 1.26
N PRO A 168 4.65 21.05 1.41
CA PRO A 168 5.00 20.50 2.71
C PRO A 168 5.85 21.43 3.60
N LEU A 169 6.46 22.47 3.02
CA LEU A 169 7.18 23.51 3.76
C LEU A 169 6.25 24.57 4.38
N VAL A 170 5.00 24.64 3.94
CA VAL A 170 3.96 25.51 4.49
C VAL A 170 3.19 24.75 5.56
N SER A 171 2.78 23.52 5.25
CA SER A 171 2.03 22.66 6.17
C SER A 171 2.31 21.20 5.83
N TYR A 172 2.65 20.39 6.83
CA TYR A 172 2.99 18.98 6.65
C TYR A 172 1.74 18.08 6.63
N ALA A 173 0.80 18.31 7.55
CA ALA A 173 -0.40 17.51 7.73
C ALA A 173 -1.68 18.36 7.83
N GLY A 174 -1.64 19.61 7.36
CA GLY A 174 -2.76 20.53 7.36
C GLY A 174 -2.80 21.47 8.58
N GLU A 175 -1.76 21.50 9.41
CA GLU A 175 -1.57 22.48 10.48
C GLU A 175 -1.12 23.86 9.96
N ASP A 176 -1.27 24.90 10.78
CA ASP A 176 -0.71 26.26 10.57
C ASP A 176 -1.17 26.95 9.26
N LEU A 177 -2.39 26.66 8.83
CA LEU A 177 -3.01 27.27 7.64
C LEU A 177 -3.94 28.45 7.99
N GLU A 178 -4.12 28.72 9.28
CA GLU A 178 -4.87 29.86 9.79
C GLU A 178 -4.27 31.18 9.28
N GLY A 179 -5.11 32.09 8.80
CA GLY A 179 -4.67 33.38 8.26
C GLY A 179 -4.05 33.34 6.85
N LEU A 180 -3.61 32.17 6.36
CA LEU A 180 -3.26 31.97 4.95
C LEU A 180 -4.48 31.69 4.08
N CYS A 181 -5.45 30.99 4.66
CA CYS A 181 -6.69 30.62 3.97
C CYS A 181 -7.82 31.61 4.23
N SER A 182 -7.66 32.59 5.11
CA SER A 182 -8.72 33.55 5.44
C SER A 182 -9.00 34.50 4.26
N PRO A 183 -10.29 34.80 3.96
CA PRO A 183 -10.68 35.64 2.83
C PRO A 183 -10.21 37.09 2.93
#